data_AF-A0A933UYX4-F1
#
_entry.id   AF-A0A933UYX4-F1
#
_cell.length_a   1.000
_cell.length_b   1.000
_cell.length_c   1.000
_cell.angle_alpha   90.00
_cell.angle_beta   90.00
_cell.angle_gamma   90.00
#
_symmetry.space_group_name_H-M   'P 1'
#
loop_
_entity.id
_entity.type
_entity.pdbx_description
1 polymer ?
#
loop_
_entity_poly.entity_id
_entity_poly.type
_entity_poly.pdbx_seq_one_letter_code
_entity_poly.pdbx_strand_id
1 'polypeptide(L)'
;MAIHKIILSFMILSAAALSQIPAVMHYQGYITSNGTPYTGNADVVFHLYDNPSNGNPLWTSTNAANPVAETVQVITGVYSYLLGSKNPLTNIRWTGNGTYLQIMTRISGGTWGTNASRVQFISVPYAFAAERSLDSNPVGTILPFYGTETYLNSMYNNHYLPCDGATIGRSGSPATRANNAYKDLFIQIYLVDNTNKTPEQAKTAWEAGNIIALPDMRGRFLRGINDGTNRDPDASMRKNESGTIIGDRIGSIQEDAFQGHWHLVRRDYYNDSCIAPGGNGTSGFVNPGATHNFAPAKAKDLLNDTVNGDPRASSETRPKNISVYFIIKY
;
A
#
# COMPACT_ATOMS: atom_id res chain seq x y z
N MET A 1 -48.25 36.11 24.39
CA MET A 1 -47.03 36.55 23.68
C MET A 1 -45.88 35.67 24.12
N ALA A 2 -45.50 34.67 23.31
CA ALA A 2 -44.27 33.90 23.50
C ALA A 2 -43.74 33.52 22.11
N ILE A 3 -42.87 34.37 21.58
CA ILE A 3 -42.26 34.24 20.26
C ILE A 3 -41.16 33.17 20.35
N HIS A 4 -41.43 31.99 19.81
CA HIS A 4 -40.44 30.93 19.64
C HIS A 4 -39.50 31.33 18.49
N LYS A 5 -38.26 31.70 18.82
CA LYS A 5 -37.19 31.95 17.84
C LYS A 5 -36.62 30.60 17.39
N ILE A 6 -36.97 30.17 16.19
CA ILE A 6 -36.32 29.07 15.49
C ILE A 6 -35.01 29.62 14.90
N ILE A 7 -33.87 29.23 15.47
CA ILE A 7 -32.55 29.49 14.91
C ILE A 7 -32.28 28.38 13.90
N LEU A 8 -32.39 28.69 12.61
CA LEU A 8 -32.00 27.82 11.51
C LEU A 8 -30.47 27.94 11.33
N SER A 9 -29.73 27.00 11.89
CA SER A 9 -28.27 26.88 11.71
C SER A 9 -27.96 26.40 10.30
N PHE A 10 -27.49 27.31 9.44
CA PHE A 10 -27.08 27.02 8.06
C PHE A 10 -25.71 26.34 8.09
N MET A 11 -25.69 25.01 8.05
CA MET A 11 -24.48 24.20 8.00
C MET A 11 -23.87 24.33 6.58
N ILE A 12 -22.82 25.14 6.45
CA ILE A 12 -22.05 25.26 5.20
C ILE A 12 -21.29 23.95 5.01
N LEU A 13 -21.84 23.08 4.16
CA LEU A 13 -21.15 21.90 3.65
C LEU A 13 -20.06 22.41 2.69
N SER A 14 -18.84 22.57 3.17
CA SER A 14 -17.68 22.80 2.31
C SER A 14 -17.46 21.54 1.48
N ALA A 15 -17.96 21.54 0.25
CA ALA A 15 -17.60 20.52 -0.72
C ALA A 15 -16.09 20.60 -0.95
N ALA A 16 -15.37 19.54 -0.57
CA ALA A 16 -13.99 19.36 -0.99
C ALA A 16 -14.00 19.26 -2.52
N ALA A 17 -13.63 20.35 -3.19
CA ALA A 17 -13.31 20.31 -4.60
C ALA A 17 -12.02 19.50 -4.71
N LEU A 18 -12.15 18.20 -5.01
CA LEU A 18 -11.03 17.43 -5.51
C LEU A 18 -10.59 18.12 -6.81
N SER A 19 -9.44 18.78 -6.79
CA SER A 19 -8.79 19.30 -7.99
C SER A 19 -8.39 18.11 -8.85
N GLN A 20 -9.33 17.56 -9.62
CA GLN A 20 -9.05 16.53 -10.60
C GLN A 20 -8.21 17.18 -11.71
N ILE A 21 -7.02 16.63 -11.95
CA ILE A 21 -6.21 17.02 -13.11
C ILE A 21 -7.11 16.85 -14.34
N PRO A 22 -7.38 17.92 -15.10
CA PRO A 22 -8.25 17.83 -16.27
C PRO A 22 -7.74 16.72 -17.21
N ALA A 23 -8.57 15.70 -17.45
CA ALA A 23 -8.25 14.57 -18.32
C ALA A 23 -8.40 14.96 -19.80
N VAL A 24 -7.69 16.02 -20.18
CA VAL A 24 -7.74 16.64 -21.49
C VAL A 24 -6.33 16.81 -22.06
N MET A 25 -6.20 16.73 -23.38
CA MET A 25 -4.92 16.83 -24.08
C MET A 25 -5.04 17.69 -25.33
N HIS A 26 -4.10 18.61 -25.53
CA HIS A 26 -4.04 19.39 -26.77
C HIS A 26 -3.59 18.53 -27.94
N TYR A 27 -4.29 18.66 -29.06
CA TYR A 27 -3.93 18.08 -30.34
C TYR A 27 -3.97 19.15 -31.43
N GLN A 28 -3.00 19.10 -32.34
CA GLN A 28 -2.95 19.95 -33.52
C GLN A 28 -2.85 19.07 -34.76
N GLY A 29 -3.69 19.34 -35.76
CA GLY A 29 -3.71 18.60 -37.01
C GLY A 29 -3.65 19.50 -38.22
N TYR A 30 -3.42 18.88 -39.38
CA TYR A 30 -3.37 19.55 -40.67
C TYR A 30 -4.35 18.89 -41.65
N ILE A 31 -5.19 19.69 -42.31
CA ILE A 31 -6.19 19.26 -43.28
C ILE A 31 -5.94 19.94 -44.62
N THR A 32 -5.89 19.13 -45.68
CA THR A 32 -5.83 19.60 -47.06
C THR A 32 -7.13 19.24 -47.79
N SER A 33 -7.49 20.07 -48.77
CA SER A 33 -8.55 19.78 -49.74
C SER A 33 -7.91 19.81 -51.13
N ASN A 34 -7.95 18.69 -51.85
CA ASN A 34 -7.33 18.53 -53.18
C ASN A 34 -5.85 18.96 -53.21
N GLY A 35 -5.09 18.60 -52.17
CA GLY A 35 -3.66 18.92 -52.05
C GLY A 35 -3.34 20.36 -51.63
N THR A 36 -4.34 21.24 -51.47
CA THR A 36 -4.17 22.62 -51.01
C THR A 36 -4.59 22.75 -49.55
N PRO A 37 -3.95 23.62 -48.73
CA PRO A 37 -4.35 23.83 -47.34
C PRO A 37 -5.81 24.30 -47.26
N TYR A 38 -6.63 23.62 -46.45
CA TYR A 38 -8.05 23.96 -46.33
C TYR A 38 -8.29 25.12 -45.35
N THR A 39 -9.26 25.99 -45.63
CA THR A 39 -9.72 27.03 -44.69
C THR A 39 -11.23 27.01 -44.61
N GLY A 40 -11.77 26.94 -43.39
CA GLY A 40 -13.19 26.83 -43.10
C GLY A 40 -13.50 25.77 -42.06
N ASN A 41 -14.77 25.41 -41.92
CA ASN A 41 -15.22 24.41 -40.95
C ASN A 41 -14.95 23.00 -41.47
N ALA A 42 -14.45 22.13 -40.61
CA ALA A 42 -14.35 20.69 -40.86
C ALA A 42 -14.83 19.92 -39.64
N ASP A 43 -15.41 18.74 -39.88
CA ASP A 43 -15.77 17.82 -38.81
C ASP A 43 -14.65 16.82 -38.59
N VAL A 44 -14.36 16.54 -37.32
CA VAL A 44 -13.32 15.60 -36.90
C VAL A 44 -13.85 14.61 -35.87
N VAL A 45 -13.37 13.37 -35.94
CA VAL A 45 -13.61 12.34 -34.93
C VAL A 45 -12.28 11.65 -34.61
N PHE A 46 -11.96 11.53 -33.33
CA PHE A 46 -10.74 10.91 -32.85
C PHE A 46 -11.03 9.55 -32.24
N HIS A 47 -10.16 8.58 -32.49
CA HIS A 47 -10.20 7.26 -31.88
C HIS A 47 -8.83 6.88 -31.35
N LEU A 48 -8.79 6.29 -30.15
CA LEU A 48 -7.60 5.68 -29.59
C LEU A 48 -7.68 4.16 -29.71
N TYR A 49 -6.55 3.54 -30.03
CA TYR A 49 -6.41 2.10 -30.19
C TYR A 49 -5.15 1.58 -29.51
N ASP A 50 -5.15 0.28 -29.21
CA ASP A 50 -4.02 -0.43 -28.60
C ASP A 50 -2.92 -0.89 -29.59
N ASN A 51 -3.16 -0.76 -30.90
CA ASN A 51 -2.28 -1.27 -31.95
C ASN A 51 -2.23 -0.30 -33.17
N PRO A 52 -1.09 -0.19 -33.88
CA PRO A 52 -0.96 0.64 -35.08
C PRO A 52 -1.95 0.28 -36.20
N SER A 53 -2.43 -0.96 -36.26
CA SER A 53 -3.45 -1.43 -37.21
C SER A 53 -4.32 -2.53 -36.58
N ASN A 54 -5.61 -2.58 -36.91
CA ASN A 54 -6.55 -3.63 -36.45
C ASN A 54 -6.65 -3.83 -34.91
N GLY A 55 -6.24 -2.84 -34.11
CA GLY A 55 -6.32 -2.89 -32.65
C GLY A 55 -7.73 -2.70 -32.07
N ASN A 56 -7.89 -3.00 -30.77
CA ASN A 56 -9.11 -2.76 -30.02
C ASN A 56 -9.31 -1.26 -29.75
N PRO A 57 -10.55 -0.74 -29.86
CA PRO A 57 -10.85 0.65 -29.52
C PRO A 57 -10.72 0.86 -28.02
N LEU A 58 -9.89 1.84 -27.64
CA LEU A 58 -9.69 2.26 -26.26
C LEU A 58 -10.59 3.45 -25.89
N TRP A 59 -10.80 4.37 -26.85
CA TRP A 59 -11.59 5.58 -26.64
C TRP A 59 -11.99 6.22 -27.97
N THR A 60 -13.03 7.05 -27.94
CA THR A 60 -13.45 7.91 -29.05
C THR A 60 -13.87 9.29 -28.55
N SER A 61 -13.70 10.34 -29.34
CA SER A 61 -14.10 11.71 -28.97
C SER A 61 -15.60 11.91 -28.84
N THR A 62 -16.40 11.05 -29.48
CA THR A 62 -17.87 11.05 -29.41
C THR A 62 -18.36 10.10 -28.33
N ASN A 63 -19.53 10.34 -27.75
CA ASN A 63 -20.16 9.41 -26.82
C ASN A 63 -21.69 9.41 -27.00
N ALA A 64 -22.41 8.58 -26.23
CA ALA A 64 -23.87 8.51 -26.33
C ALA A 64 -24.57 9.85 -26.01
N ALA A 65 -23.94 10.73 -25.21
CA ALA A 65 -24.45 12.06 -24.89
C ALA A 65 -24.05 13.13 -25.94
N ASN A 66 -23.01 12.89 -26.73
CA ASN A 66 -22.54 13.72 -27.83
C ASN A 66 -22.16 12.82 -29.03
N PRO A 67 -23.15 12.35 -29.80
CA PRO A 67 -22.94 11.39 -30.89
C PRO A 67 -22.46 12.04 -32.19
N VAL A 68 -22.33 13.37 -32.22
CA VAL A 68 -22.02 14.14 -33.43
C VAL A 68 -20.50 14.35 -33.52
N ALA A 69 -19.98 14.35 -34.74
CA ALA A 69 -18.60 14.74 -34.99
C ALA A 69 -18.31 16.17 -34.53
N GLU A 70 -17.06 16.43 -34.16
CA GLU A 70 -16.66 17.73 -33.61
C GLU A 70 -16.32 18.68 -34.74
N THR A 71 -17.03 19.81 -34.83
CA THR A 71 -16.71 20.84 -35.83
C THR A 71 -15.57 21.71 -35.34
N VAL A 72 -14.46 21.71 -36.07
CA VAL A 72 -13.27 22.54 -35.82
C VAL A 72 -13.11 23.61 -36.89
N GLN A 73 -12.60 24.77 -36.48
CA GLN A 73 -12.15 25.81 -37.40
C GLN A 73 -10.77 25.45 -37.94
N VAL A 74 -10.65 25.37 -39.26
CA VAL A 74 -9.38 25.15 -39.96
C VAL A 74 -8.96 26.46 -40.60
N ILE A 75 -7.72 26.90 -40.33
CA ILE A 75 -7.14 28.11 -40.89
C ILE A 75 -5.83 27.73 -41.57
N THR A 76 -5.76 27.91 -42.89
CA THR A 76 -4.56 27.62 -43.68
C THR A 76 -4.06 26.18 -43.49
N GLY A 77 -5.01 25.25 -43.39
CA GLY A 77 -4.81 23.83 -43.16
C GLY A 77 -4.66 23.43 -41.70
N VAL A 78 -4.37 24.34 -40.78
CA VAL A 78 -4.11 24.00 -39.36
C VAL A 78 -5.39 24.08 -38.54
N TYR A 79 -5.57 23.14 -37.62
CA TYR A 79 -6.60 23.21 -36.58
C TYR A 79 -6.05 22.74 -35.23
N SER A 80 -6.68 23.18 -34.15
CA SER A 80 -6.39 22.72 -32.79
C SER A 80 -7.65 22.18 -32.13
N TYR A 81 -7.49 21.10 -31.36
CA TYR A 81 -8.57 20.47 -30.63
C TYR A 81 -8.11 20.00 -29.25
N LEU A 82 -9.01 20.00 -28.28
CA LEU A 82 -8.75 19.51 -26.94
C LEU A 82 -9.41 18.14 -26.76
N LEU A 83 -8.63 17.06 -26.90
CA LEU A 83 -9.07 15.69 -26.65
C LEU A 83 -9.55 15.59 -25.19
N GLY A 84 -10.60 14.81 -24.93
CA GLY A 84 -11.18 14.68 -23.60
C GLY A 84 -12.20 15.77 -23.22
N SER A 85 -12.33 16.84 -24.00
CA SER A 85 -13.19 17.99 -23.64
C SER A 85 -14.69 17.69 -23.61
N LYS A 86 -15.16 16.75 -24.44
CA LYS A 86 -16.56 16.31 -24.51
C LYS A 86 -16.77 14.88 -24.00
N ASN A 87 -15.86 13.97 -24.36
CA ASN A 87 -15.79 12.64 -23.80
C ASN A 87 -14.48 12.50 -23.01
N PRO A 88 -14.47 12.61 -21.67
CA PRO A 88 -13.25 12.59 -20.87
C PRO A 88 -12.32 11.41 -21.19
N LEU A 89 -11.00 11.63 -21.16
CA LEU A 89 -9.99 10.57 -21.31
C LEU A 89 -9.83 9.75 -20.02
N THR A 90 -10.94 9.24 -19.50
CA THR A 90 -10.96 8.42 -18.29
C THR A 90 -10.67 6.96 -18.63
N ASN A 91 -10.00 6.24 -17.71
CA ASN A 91 -9.68 4.82 -17.83
C ASN A 91 -8.69 4.43 -18.93
N ILE A 92 -7.98 5.40 -19.52
CA ILE A 92 -6.85 5.11 -20.41
C ILE A 92 -5.62 4.81 -19.57
N ARG A 93 -5.08 3.58 -19.71
CA ARG A 93 -3.79 3.23 -19.14
C ARG A 93 -2.69 3.69 -20.11
N TRP A 94 -2.06 4.81 -19.79
CA TRP A 94 -0.93 5.37 -20.53
C TRP A 94 0.40 4.63 -20.27
N THR A 95 0.34 3.31 -20.04
CA THR A 95 1.49 2.49 -19.65
C THR A 95 1.92 1.61 -20.82
N GLY A 96 3.16 1.78 -21.31
CA GLY A 96 3.75 0.97 -22.39
C GLY A 96 3.60 1.55 -23.82
N ASN A 97 4.32 0.98 -24.78
CA ASN A 97 4.39 1.39 -26.19
C ASN A 97 3.11 1.06 -27.00
N GLY A 98 1.93 1.54 -26.57
CA GLY A 98 0.67 0.91 -26.98
C GLY A 98 -0.54 1.81 -27.24
N THR A 99 -0.44 3.13 -27.39
CA THR A 99 -1.62 3.96 -27.70
C THR A 99 -1.46 4.70 -29.02
N TYR A 100 -2.42 4.51 -29.92
CA TYR A 100 -2.37 5.00 -31.29
C TYR A 100 -3.64 5.81 -31.64
N LEU A 101 -3.45 6.98 -32.24
CA LEU A 101 -4.49 7.91 -32.66
C LEU A 101 -4.90 7.68 -34.12
N GLN A 102 -6.19 7.47 -34.33
CA GLN A 102 -6.84 7.54 -35.65
C GLN A 102 -7.73 8.77 -35.72
N ILE A 103 -7.73 9.43 -36.87
CA ILE A 103 -8.47 10.66 -37.10
C ILE A 103 -9.31 10.49 -38.35
N MET A 104 -10.61 10.69 -38.18
CA MET A 104 -11.55 10.78 -39.28
C MET A 104 -11.89 12.25 -39.47
N THR A 105 -11.84 12.73 -40.71
CA THR A 105 -12.10 14.13 -41.05
C THR A 105 -13.11 14.21 -42.20
N ARG A 106 -13.93 15.25 -42.19
CA ARG A 106 -14.91 15.54 -43.25
C ARG A 106 -15.01 17.03 -43.47
N ILE A 107 -14.92 17.47 -44.72
CA ILE A 107 -15.09 18.88 -45.10
C ILE A 107 -16.53 19.12 -45.55
N SER A 108 -17.19 20.12 -44.98
CA SER A 108 -18.50 20.63 -45.44
C SER A 108 -19.58 19.55 -45.69
N GLY A 109 -19.66 18.54 -44.82
CA GLY A 109 -20.65 17.45 -44.96
C GLY A 109 -20.36 16.42 -46.06
N GLY A 110 -19.17 16.45 -46.68
CA GLY A 110 -18.74 15.50 -47.70
C GLY A 110 -18.41 14.09 -47.19
N THR A 111 -17.55 13.35 -47.89
CA THR A 111 -17.16 11.99 -47.49
C THR A 111 -16.15 12.02 -46.34
N TRP A 112 -16.23 11.05 -45.43
CA TRP A 112 -15.22 10.84 -44.40
C TRP A 112 -13.91 10.33 -44.98
N GLY A 113 -12.82 11.07 -44.73
CA GLY A 113 -11.45 10.59 -44.92
C GLY A 113 -10.85 10.12 -43.60
N THR A 114 -10.10 9.03 -43.61
CA THR A 114 -9.28 8.56 -42.49
C THR A 114 -7.81 8.70 -42.83
N ASN A 115 -6.97 8.98 -41.83
CA ASN A 115 -5.53 8.84 -42.00
C ASN A 115 -5.17 7.37 -42.33
N ALA A 116 -4.18 7.19 -43.21
CA ALA A 116 -3.76 5.87 -43.70
C ALA A 116 -2.99 5.04 -42.64
N SER A 117 -2.38 5.69 -41.65
CA SER A 117 -1.70 5.03 -40.53
C SER A 117 -1.93 5.78 -39.23
N ARG A 118 -2.20 5.03 -38.16
CA ARG A 118 -2.44 5.60 -36.83
C ARG A 118 -1.14 6.18 -36.27
N VAL A 119 -1.24 7.32 -35.60
CA VAL A 119 -0.08 8.01 -35.02
C VAL A 119 0.10 7.56 -33.59
N GLN A 120 1.30 7.08 -33.23
CA GLN A 120 1.57 6.67 -31.85
C GLN A 120 1.68 7.89 -30.94
N PHE A 121 1.05 7.83 -29.77
CA PHE A 121 1.35 8.77 -28.69
C PHE A 121 2.69 8.41 -28.05
N ILE A 122 3.56 9.42 -27.92
CA ILE A 122 4.85 9.31 -27.25
C ILE A 122 4.87 10.20 -26.01
N SER A 123 5.75 9.87 -25.07
CA SER A 123 5.95 10.65 -23.85
C SER A 123 6.47 12.06 -24.15
N VAL A 124 6.06 13.03 -23.34
CA VAL A 124 6.60 14.40 -23.36
C VAL A 124 7.77 14.53 -22.38
N PRO A 125 8.77 15.41 -22.61
CA PRO A 125 9.95 15.50 -21.75
C PRO A 125 9.67 15.66 -20.24
N TYR A 126 8.65 16.43 -19.86
CA TYR A 126 8.27 16.63 -18.46
C TYR A 126 7.59 15.38 -17.84
N ALA A 127 7.01 14.50 -18.65
CA ALA A 127 6.43 13.25 -18.16
C ALA A 127 7.50 12.25 -17.70
N PHE A 128 8.73 12.31 -18.22
CA PHE A 128 9.85 11.52 -17.68
C PHE A 128 10.25 11.98 -16.27
N ALA A 129 10.03 13.25 -15.92
CA ALA A 129 10.21 13.73 -14.55
C ALA A 129 9.07 13.26 -13.63
N ALA A 130 7.83 13.20 -14.15
CA ALA A 130 6.68 12.66 -13.42
C ALA A 130 6.76 11.14 -13.18
N GLU A 131 7.41 10.39 -14.07
CA GLU A 131 7.71 8.96 -13.86
C GLU A 131 8.50 8.73 -12.57
N ARG A 132 9.44 9.62 -12.25
CA ARG A 132 10.18 9.58 -10.97
C ARG A 132 9.32 9.83 -9.74
N SER A 133 8.09 10.34 -9.90
CA SER A 133 7.14 10.52 -8.80
C SER A 133 6.35 9.23 -8.47
N LEU A 134 6.31 8.24 -9.37
CA LEU A 134 5.68 6.94 -9.11
C LEU A 134 6.54 6.04 -8.21
N ASP A 135 7.81 6.39 -8.03
CA ASP A 135 8.75 5.80 -7.06
C ASP A 135 8.69 6.49 -5.69
N SER A 136 7.50 6.96 -5.27
CA SER A 136 7.34 7.72 -4.01
C SER A 136 7.81 6.97 -2.76
N ASN A 137 7.85 5.63 -2.81
CA ASN A 137 8.38 4.79 -1.74
C ASN A 137 9.56 3.96 -2.26
N PRO A 138 10.74 4.03 -1.60
CA PRO A 138 11.87 3.16 -1.91
C PRO A 138 11.49 1.67 -1.84
N VAL A 139 12.18 0.85 -2.62
CA VAL A 139 12.10 -0.61 -2.49
C VAL A 139 12.37 -1.04 -1.04
N GLY A 140 11.64 -2.05 -0.58
CA GLY A 140 11.69 -2.53 0.79
C GLY A 140 10.91 -1.67 1.80
N THR A 141 10.28 -0.57 1.39
CA THR A 141 9.37 0.19 2.26
C THR A 141 8.18 -0.66 2.65
N ILE A 142 7.93 -0.75 3.96
CA ILE A 142 6.80 -1.49 4.53
C ILE A 142 5.71 -0.51 4.95
N LEU A 143 4.46 -0.76 4.54
CA LEU A 143 3.30 0.05 4.89
C LEU A 143 2.15 -0.80 5.45
N PRO A 144 1.38 -0.28 6.42
CA PRO A 144 0.08 -0.83 6.76
C PRO A 144 -0.90 -0.57 5.61
N PHE A 145 -1.69 -1.58 5.26
CA PHE A 145 -2.66 -1.54 4.19
C PHE A 145 -4.02 -2.05 4.67
N TYR A 146 -5.02 -1.17 4.63
CA TYR A 146 -6.39 -1.48 5.01
C TYR A 146 -7.23 -1.74 3.75
N GLY A 147 -7.28 -3.00 3.32
CA GLY A 147 -8.05 -3.43 2.16
C GLY A 147 -8.47 -4.88 2.26
N THR A 148 -9.40 -5.30 1.40
CA THR A 148 -9.78 -6.72 1.29
C THR A 148 -8.71 -7.52 0.55
N GLU A 149 -8.79 -8.85 0.61
CA GLU A 149 -7.90 -9.73 -0.16
C GLU A 149 -7.92 -9.43 -1.66
N THR A 150 -9.10 -9.06 -2.22
CA THR A 150 -9.22 -8.62 -3.61
C THR A 150 -8.34 -7.40 -3.92
N TYR A 151 -8.34 -6.40 -3.04
CA TYR A 151 -7.49 -5.22 -3.21
C TYR A 151 -6.03 -5.52 -2.89
N LEU A 152 -5.73 -6.43 -1.97
CA LEU A 152 -4.37 -6.92 -1.74
C LEU A 152 -3.80 -7.55 -3.01
N ASN A 153 -4.59 -8.32 -3.75
CA ASN A 153 -4.17 -8.88 -5.04
C ASN A 153 -4.00 -7.82 -6.14
N SER A 154 -4.63 -6.64 -5.99
CA SER A 154 -4.34 -5.53 -6.89
C SER A 154 -2.98 -4.86 -6.60
N MET A 155 -2.44 -5.03 -5.39
CA MET A 155 -1.19 -4.40 -4.96
C MET A 155 0.05 -4.94 -5.66
N TYR A 156 0.02 -6.17 -6.18
CA TYR A 156 1.06 -6.67 -7.09
C TYR A 156 1.23 -5.71 -8.28
N ASN A 157 0.14 -5.22 -8.88
CA ASN A 157 0.24 -4.25 -9.99
C ASN A 157 0.74 -2.87 -9.56
N ASN A 158 0.70 -2.57 -8.26
CA ASN A 158 1.24 -1.33 -7.68
C ASN A 158 2.64 -1.53 -7.11
N HIS A 159 3.28 -2.66 -7.41
CA HIS A 159 4.62 -3.03 -6.95
C HIS A 159 4.72 -3.21 -5.43
N TYR A 160 3.73 -3.85 -4.82
CA TYR A 160 3.79 -4.27 -3.43
C TYR A 160 3.46 -5.75 -3.27
N LEU A 161 4.16 -6.40 -2.33
CA LEU A 161 3.89 -7.77 -1.89
C LEU A 161 3.41 -7.78 -0.45
N PRO A 162 2.56 -8.72 -0.01
CA PRO A 162 2.26 -8.88 1.40
C PRO A 162 3.48 -9.43 2.17
N CYS A 163 3.69 -8.93 3.38
CA CYS A 163 4.69 -9.43 4.33
C CYS A 163 4.17 -10.67 5.07
N ASP A 164 4.12 -11.81 4.36
CA ASP A 164 3.49 -13.05 4.81
C ASP A 164 4.44 -14.26 4.84
N GLY A 165 5.75 -14.03 4.80
CA GLY A 165 6.74 -15.10 4.81
C GLY A 165 6.91 -15.85 3.48
N ALA A 166 6.13 -15.52 2.44
CA ALA A 166 6.26 -16.19 1.14
C ALA A 166 7.66 -15.96 0.54
N THR A 167 8.18 -16.97 -0.17
CA THR A 167 9.46 -16.83 -0.87
C THR A 167 9.30 -16.11 -2.20
N ILE A 168 10.23 -15.21 -2.51
CA ILE A 168 10.35 -14.52 -3.80
C ILE A 168 11.60 -14.97 -4.55
N GLY A 169 11.55 -14.90 -5.88
CA GLY A 169 12.71 -15.18 -6.72
C GLY A 169 12.48 -14.82 -8.19
N ARG A 170 13.51 -15.07 -8.99
CA ARG A 170 13.49 -14.86 -10.45
C ARG A 170 12.40 -15.70 -11.12
N SER A 171 11.85 -15.22 -12.24
CA SER A 171 10.94 -16.03 -13.06
C SER A 171 11.59 -17.38 -13.41
N GLY A 172 10.90 -18.48 -13.12
CA GLY A 172 11.40 -19.85 -13.30
C GLY A 172 12.16 -20.44 -12.10
N SER A 173 12.34 -19.70 -11.01
CA SER A 173 12.88 -20.22 -9.76
C SER A 173 11.83 -21.05 -8.98
N PRO A 174 12.22 -21.84 -7.96
CA PRO A 174 11.30 -22.60 -7.12
C PRO A 174 10.56 -21.74 -6.06
N ALA A 175 10.60 -20.41 -6.17
CA ALA A 175 9.96 -19.52 -5.20
C ALA A 175 8.43 -19.65 -5.25
N THR A 176 7.78 -19.43 -4.10
CA THR A 176 6.32 -19.30 -4.02
C THR A 176 5.81 -18.17 -4.93
N ARG A 177 6.61 -17.11 -5.10
CA ARG A 177 6.35 -15.99 -6.01
C ARG A 177 7.57 -15.75 -6.90
N ALA A 178 7.48 -16.17 -8.17
CA ALA A 178 8.55 -16.02 -9.15
C ALA A 178 8.22 -14.92 -10.17
N ASN A 179 8.96 -13.81 -10.17
CA ASN A 179 8.80 -12.72 -11.14
C ASN A 179 10.12 -11.93 -11.26
N ASN A 180 10.51 -11.57 -12.48
CA ASN A 180 11.72 -10.77 -12.70
C ASN A 180 11.65 -9.36 -12.10
N ALA A 181 10.43 -8.83 -11.85
CA ALA A 181 10.22 -7.56 -11.19
C ALA A 181 10.68 -7.54 -9.72
N TYR A 182 10.88 -8.70 -9.08
CA TYR A 182 11.28 -8.77 -7.66
C TYR A 182 12.78 -8.61 -7.43
N LYS A 183 13.58 -8.35 -8.46
CA LYS A 183 15.05 -8.35 -8.41
C LYS A 183 15.61 -7.40 -7.35
N ASP A 184 15.11 -6.16 -7.33
CA ASP A 184 15.65 -5.13 -6.43
C ASP A 184 15.26 -5.42 -4.98
N LEU A 185 14.02 -5.84 -4.74
CA LEU A 185 13.60 -6.29 -3.40
C LEU A 185 14.38 -7.51 -2.93
N PHE A 186 14.59 -8.49 -3.80
CA PHE A 186 15.41 -9.66 -3.50
C PHE A 186 16.81 -9.24 -3.05
N ILE A 187 17.47 -8.36 -3.81
CA ILE A 187 18.82 -7.88 -3.49
C ILE A 187 18.83 -7.20 -2.12
N GLN A 188 17.84 -6.34 -1.84
CA GLN A 188 17.77 -5.62 -0.58
C GLN A 188 17.58 -6.56 0.61
N ILE A 189 16.63 -7.49 0.56
CA ILE A 189 16.43 -8.48 1.64
C ILE A 189 17.66 -9.38 1.77
N TYR A 190 18.28 -9.76 0.65
CA TYR A 190 19.48 -10.60 0.67
C TYR A 190 20.61 -9.94 1.45
N LEU A 191 20.82 -8.63 1.28
CA LEU A 191 21.83 -7.87 2.02
C LEU A 191 21.47 -7.67 3.50
N VAL A 192 20.18 -7.56 3.83
CA VAL A 192 19.70 -7.53 5.22
C VAL A 192 20.02 -8.85 5.92
N ASP A 193 19.70 -9.97 5.28
CA ASP A 193 19.92 -11.31 5.85
C ASP A 193 21.41 -11.69 5.85
N ASN A 194 22.19 -11.15 4.91
CA ASN A 194 23.60 -11.49 4.70
C ASN A 194 24.49 -10.24 4.73
N THR A 195 24.58 -9.61 5.92
CA THR A 195 25.36 -8.38 6.17
C THR A 195 26.84 -8.40 5.73
N ASN A 196 27.41 -9.58 5.46
CA ASN A 196 28.78 -9.74 4.97
C ASN A 196 28.89 -9.81 3.43
N LYS A 197 27.78 -9.64 2.69
CA LYS A 197 27.73 -9.73 1.23
C LYS A 197 27.68 -8.36 0.57
N THR A 198 28.20 -8.28 -0.66
CA THR A 198 28.13 -7.07 -1.50
C THR A 198 26.93 -7.10 -2.43
N PRO A 199 26.50 -5.94 -2.98
CA PRO A 199 25.43 -5.88 -3.98
C PRO A 199 25.69 -6.76 -5.22
N GLU A 200 26.94 -6.90 -5.65
CA GLU A 200 27.33 -7.76 -6.77
C GLU A 200 27.10 -9.24 -6.43
N GLN A 201 27.44 -9.67 -5.21
CA GLN A 201 27.18 -11.04 -4.77
C GLN A 201 25.69 -11.33 -4.66
N ALA A 202 24.89 -10.36 -4.21
CA ALA A 202 23.43 -10.47 -4.19
C ALA A 202 22.85 -10.60 -5.61
N LYS A 203 23.37 -9.83 -6.58
CA LYS A 203 23.00 -9.95 -7.99
C LYS A 203 23.37 -11.32 -8.55
N THR A 204 24.56 -11.85 -8.23
CA THR A 204 24.96 -13.20 -8.64
C THR A 204 24.02 -14.27 -8.06
N ALA A 205 23.63 -14.14 -6.79
CA ALA A 205 22.67 -15.05 -6.16
C ALA A 205 21.30 -15.02 -6.87
N TRP A 206 20.82 -13.83 -7.25
CA TRP A 206 19.61 -13.67 -8.04
C TRP A 206 19.71 -14.37 -9.41
N GLU A 207 20.80 -14.12 -10.14
CA GLU A 207 20.98 -14.72 -11.47
C GLU A 207 21.10 -16.26 -11.40
N ALA A 208 21.63 -16.80 -10.30
CA ALA A 208 21.68 -18.23 -10.01
C ALA A 208 20.32 -18.86 -9.67
N GLY A 209 19.24 -18.06 -9.55
CA GLY A 209 17.90 -18.55 -9.25
C GLY A 209 17.64 -18.81 -7.76
N ASN A 210 18.45 -18.22 -6.87
CA ASN A 210 18.19 -18.30 -5.43
C ASN A 210 16.86 -17.65 -5.06
N ILE A 211 16.32 -18.04 -3.91
CA ILE A 211 15.06 -17.54 -3.36
C ILE A 211 15.29 -16.94 -1.97
N ILE A 212 14.44 -16.02 -1.57
CA ILE A 212 14.47 -15.41 -0.22
C ILE A 212 13.06 -15.23 0.32
N ALA A 213 12.89 -15.35 1.64
CA ALA A 213 11.60 -15.14 2.28
C ALA A 213 11.32 -13.64 2.47
N LEU A 214 10.10 -13.21 2.22
CA LEU A 214 9.62 -11.92 2.70
C LEU A 214 9.52 -11.93 4.23
N PRO A 215 9.60 -10.78 4.92
CA PRO A 215 9.29 -10.72 6.33
C PRO A 215 7.88 -11.25 6.61
N ASP A 216 7.69 -12.06 7.67
CA ASP A 216 6.36 -12.40 8.17
C ASP A 216 5.99 -11.46 9.31
N MET A 217 5.04 -10.56 9.04
CA MET A 217 4.65 -9.52 9.99
C MET A 217 3.31 -9.78 10.67
N ARG A 218 2.68 -10.92 10.38
CA ARG A 218 1.38 -11.26 10.96
C ARG A 218 1.55 -11.48 12.47
N GLY A 219 0.75 -10.74 13.25
CA GLY A 219 0.77 -10.83 14.72
C GLY A 219 1.95 -10.13 15.39
N ARG A 220 2.74 -9.33 14.67
CA ARG A 220 3.93 -8.66 15.22
C ARG A 220 3.78 -7.16 15.28
N PHE A 221 4.44 -6.56 16.27
CA PHE A 221 4.60 -5.11 16.37
C PHE A 221 5.91 -4.67 15.74
N LEU A 222 5.87 -3.50 15.12
CA LEU A 222 7.07 -2.84 14.62
C LEU A 222 7.85 -2.17 15.75
N ARG A 223 9.18 -2.20 15.61
CA ARG A 223 10.12 -1.52 16.49
C ARG A 223 11.25 -0.93 15.65
N GLY A 224 11.79 0.22 16.09
CA GLY A 224 13.00 0.80 15.51
C GLY A 224 14.27 0.03 15.89
N ILE A 225 15.25 0.00 14.99
CA ILE A 225 16.57 -0.55 15.28
C ILE A 225 17.25 0.22 16.43
N ASN A 226 18.05 -0.45 17.26
CA ASN A 226 18.68 0.21 18.40
C ASN A 226 19.84 1.11 17.98
N ASP A 227 20.55 0.74 16.91
CA ASP A 227 21.59 1.54 16.24
C ASP A 227 22.65 2.07 17.21
N GLY A 228 23.10 1.19 18.11
CA GLY A 228 24.12 1.52 19.12
C GLY A 228 23.65 2.44 20.25
N THR A 229 22.36 2.77 20.35
CA THR A 229 21.82 3.50 21.51
C THR A 229 21.64 2.57 22.72
N ASN A 230 21.34 3.14 23.89
CA ASN A 230 21.03 2.38 25.12
C ASN A 230 19.51 2.26 25.38
N ARG A 231 18.67 2.54 24.37
CA ARG A 231 17.20 2.55 24.53
C ARG A 231 16.59 1.17 24.47
N ASP A 232 17.31 0.24 23.86
CA ASP A 232 16.88 -1.13 23.69
C ASP A 232 17.97 -2.09 24.20
N PRO A 233 17.95 -2.40 25.52
CA PRO A 233 18.98 -3.22 26.16
C PRO A 233 19.06 -4.66 25.64
N ASP A 234 17.97 -5.16 25.06
CA ASP A 234 17.85 -6.55 24.61
C ASP A 234 18.21 -6.72 23.12
N ALA A 235 18.68 -5.67 22.45
CA ALA A 235 18.95 -5.67 21.00
C ALA A 235 19.84 -6.85 20.60
N SER A 236 20.89 -7.15 21.39
CA SER A 236 21.86 -8.22 21.11
C SER A 236 21.29 -9.63 21.24
N MET A 237 20.13 -9.80 21.90
CA MET A 237 19.50 -11.10 22.15
C MET A 237 18.41 -11.44 21.12
N ARG A 238 18.12 -10.54 20.18
CA ARG A 238 17.12 -10.75 19.14
C ARG A 238 17.50 -11.82 18.17
N LYS A 239 16.48 -12.50 17.65
CA LYS A 239 16.61 -13.69 16.81
C LYS A 239 16.14 -13.42 15.38
N ASN A 240 16.44 -14.31 14.45
CA ASN A 240 15.78 -14.37 13.16
C ASN A 240 14.55 -15.32 13.24
N GLU A 241 13.85 -15.52 12.13
CA GLU A 241 12.69 -16.44 12.04
C GLU A 241 13.01 -17.88 12.47
N SER A 242 14.25 -18.35 12.28
CA SER A 242 14.67 -19.70 12.72
C SER A 242 15.02 -19.77 14.20
N GLY A 243 14.85 -18.68 14.96
CA GLY A 243 15.16 -18.61 16.39
C GLY A 243 16.66 -18.44 16.70
N THR A 244 17.50 -18.22 15.69
CA THR A 244 18.94 -17.98 15.85
C THR A 244 19.18 -16.54 16.26
N ILE A 245 19.98 -16.30 17.31
CA ILE A 245 20.34 -14.94 17.75
C ILE A 245 21.17 -14.25 16.66
N ILE A 246 20.68 -13.12 16.16
CA ILE A 246 21.34 -12.26 15.17
C ILE A 246 21.62 -10.85 15.70
N GLY A 247 21.03 -10.49 16.85
CA GLY A 247 21.28 -9.24 17.55
C GLY A 247 20.61 -8.01 16.93
N ASP A 248 21.24 -6.85 17.11
CA ASP A 248 20.73 -5.55 16.67
C ASP A 248 20.88 -5.39 15.16
N ARG A 249 19.89 -5.88 14.40
CA ARG A 249 19.87 -5.87 12.94
C ARG A 249 18.45 -5.67 12.43
N ILE A 250 18.34 -5.08 11.24
CA ILE A 250 17.06 -5.06 10.52
C ILE A 250 16.59 -6.50 10.29
N GLY A 251 15.30 -6.75 10.49
CA GLY A 251 14.71 -8.08 10.36
C GLY A 251 14.85 -8.96 11.60
N SER A 252 15.54 -8.52 12.67
CA SER A 252 15.56 -9.29 13.92
C SER A 252 14.26 -9.17 14.70
N ILE A 253 13.82 -10.30 15.24
CA ILE A 253 12.57 -10.48 15.97
C ILE A 253 12.86 -10.67 17.45
N GLN A 254 11.88 -10.32 18.27
CA GLN A 254 11.93 -10.46 19.72
C GLN A 254 10.60 -11.03 20.20
N GLU A 255 10.66 -12.01 21.09
CA GLU A 255 9.49 -12.57 21.76
C GLU A 255 8.89 -11.57 22.75
N ASP A 256 7.67 -11.82 23.20
CA ASP A 256 7.10 -11.08 24.30
C ASP A 256 7.94 -11.28 25.57
N ALA A 257 7.97 -10.26 26.41
CA ALA A 257 8.65 -10.29 27.69
C ALA A 257 7.81 -9.57 28.73
N PHE A 258 7.86 -10.10 29.94
CA PHE A 258 7.22 -9.49 31.09
C PHE A 258 8.24 -9.35 32.21
N GLN A 259 8.38 -8.13 32.72
CA GLN A 259 9.36 -7.86 33.76
C GLN A 259 8.94 -8.54 35.07
N GLY A 260 9.91 -9.15 35.75
CA GLY A 260 9.71 -9.67 37.10
C GLY A 260 9.22 -8.56 38.01
N HIS A 261 8.11 -8.79 38.71
CA HIS A 261 7.54 -7.82 39.64
C HIS A 261 6.91 -8.53 40.83
N TRP A 262 6.67 -7.76 41.91
CA TRP A 262 6.09 -8.24 43.14
C TRP A 262 4.76 -7.54 43.40
N HIS A 263 3.80 -8.23 44.00
CA HIS A 263 2.58 -7.62 44.49
C HIS A 263 2.67 -7.38 46.00
N LEU A 264 2.34 -6.16 46.44
CA LEU A 264 2.04 -5.91 47.84
C LEU A 264 0.63 -6.43 48.12
N VAL A 265 0.51 -7.44 48.97
CA VAL A 265 -0.79 -7.85 49.48
C VAL A 265 -1.21 -6.93 50.63
N ARG A 266 -2.29 -6.17 50.42
CA ARG A 266 -2.89 -5.36 51.49
C ARG A 266 -3.81 -6.24 52.33
N ARG A 267 -3.65 -6.18 53.65
CA ARG A 267 -4.42 -6.93 54.63
C ARG A 267 -5.71 -6.18 54.98
N ASP A 268 -6.83 -6.57 54.38
CA ASP A 268 -8.16 -6.08 54.76
C ASP A 268 -8.70 -6.97 55.91
N TYR A 269 -8.24 -6.68 57.14
CA TYR A 269 -8.77 -7.06 58.47
C TYR A 269 -9.68 -8.30 58.63
N TYR A 270 -9.13 -9.41 59.17
CA TYR A 270 -9.48 -10.13 60.43
C TYR A 270 -8.88 -11.56 60.38
N ASN A 271 -7.88 -11.82 61.23
CA ASN A 271 -7.36 -13.16 61.63
C ASN A 271 -7.42 -14.33 60.63
N ASP A 272 -6.75 -14.22 59.48
CA ASP A 272 -6.23 -15.43 58.84
C ASP A 272 -4.81 -15.23 58.36
N SER A 273 -3.90 -16.02 58.92
CA SER A 273 -2.49 -16.04 58.62
C SER A 273 -2.27 -16.92 57.40
N CYS A 274 -2.53 -16.40 56.20
CA CYS A 274 -1.96 -16.96 54.98
C CYS A 274 -1.18 -15.89 54.22
N ILE A 275 0.15 -16.06 54.27
CA ILE A 275 1.15 -15.29 53.56
C ILE A 275 0.96 -15.46 52.05
N ALA A 276 1.23 -14.37 51.32
CA ALA A 276 1.13 -14.26 49.88
C ALA A 276 2.02 -15.22 49.08
N PRO A 277 1.67 -15.51 47.82
CA PRO A 277 2.45 -16.35 46.92
C PRO A 277 3.74 -15.64 46.46
N GLY A 278 4.82 -16.41 46.32
CA GLY A 278 6.06 -16.01 45.64
C GLY A 278 7.16 -15.42 46.52
N GLY A 279 6.87 -15.02 47.75
CA GLY A 279 7.87 -14.57 48.72
C GLY A 279 8.26 -15.69 49.68
N ASN A 280 9.56 -15.91 49.87
CA ASN A 280 10.07 -16.68 51.00
C ASN A 280 9.91 -15.81 52.26
N GLY A 281 8.69 -15.74 52.78
CA GLY A 281 8.39 -15.05 54.03
C GLY A 281 8.41 -16.07 55.16
N THR A 282 9.43 -16.02 56.01
CA THR A 282 9.39 -16.72 57.29
C THR A 282 8.27 -16.09 58.13
N SER A 283 7.06 -16.66 58.13
CA SER A 283 6.12 -16.46 59.25
C SER A 283 6.72 -17.12 60.48
N GLY A 284 7.59 -16.40 61.17
CA GLY A 284 7.94 -16.73 62.53
C GLY A 284 6.77 -16.41 63.44
N PHE A 285 5.81 -17.33 63.54
CA PHE A 285 5.08 -17.66 64.78
C PHE A 285 4.55 -19.09 64.63
N VAL A 286 5.48 -20.05 64.70
CA VAL A 286 5.17 -21.48 64.82
C VAL A 286 4.57 -21.68 66.21
N ASN A 287 3.28 -21.99 66.29
CA ASN A 287 2.72 -22.57 67.51
C ASN A 287 3.16 -24.04 67.52
N PRO A 288 4.00 -24.51 68.48
CA PRO A 288 4.49 -25.87 68.47
C PRO A 288 3.32 -26.82 68.75
N GLY A 289 2.79 -27.48 67.71
CA GLY A 289 1.73 -28.50 67.84
C GLY A 289 0.55 -28.38 66.89
N ALA A 290 0.44 -27.32 66.08
CA ALA A 290 -0.65 -27.19 65.11
C ALA A 290 -0.29 -27.88 63.77
N THR A 291 -1.07 -28.89 63.37
CA THR A 291 -1.05 -29.45 62.01
C THR A 291 -1.77 -28.48 61.06
N HIS A 292 -1.01 -27.74 60.26
CA HIS A 292 -1.57 -26.88 59.23
C HIS A 292 -1.63 -27.62 57.90
N ASN A 293 -2.85 -27.83 57.38
CA ASN A 293 -3.05 -28.21 56.00
C ASN A 293 -2.68 -27.01 55.12
N PHE A 294 -1.48 -26.99 54.55
CA PHE A 294 -1.09 -26.00 53.55
C PHE A 294 -1.85 -26.28 52.25
N ALA A 295 -3.11 -25.82 52.16
CA ALA A 295 -3.76 -25.70 50.87
C ALA A 295 -3.02 -24.61 50.07
N PRO A 296 -2.54 -24.89 48.85
CA PRO A 296 -1.86 -23.87 48.05
C PRO A 296 -2.81 -22.70 47.79
N ALA A 297 -2.48 -21.53 48.31
CA ALA A 297 -3.21 -20.29 48.02
C ALA A 297 -2.99 -19.94 46.54
N LYS A 298 -4.07 -19.99 45.76
CA LYS A 298 -4.04 -19.63 44.34
C LYS A 298 -4.25 -18.12 44.20
N ALA A 299 -3.65 -17.52 43.16
CA ALA A 299 -4.09 -16.20 42.71
C ALA A 299 -5.60 -16.26 42.47
N LYS A 300 -6.32 -15.21 42.89
CA LYS A 300 -7.76 -15.15 42.65
C LYS A 300 -8.02 -15.16 41.15
N ASP A 301 -9.16 -15.73 40.75
CA ASP A 301 -9.67 -15.57 39.40
C ASP A 301 -9.87 -14.08 39.07
N LEU A 302 -10.08 -13.77 37.80
CA LEU A 302 -10.36 -12.41 37.36
C LEU A 302 -11.58 -11.87 38.12
N LEU A 303 -11.39 -10.77 38.85
CA LEU A 303 -12.45 -10.12 39.61
C LEU A 303 -12.87 -8.83 38.93
N ASN A 304 -14.18 -8.62 38.81
CA ASN A 304 -14.76 -7.33 38.47
C ASN A 304 -14.52 -6.35 39.62
N ASP A 305 -13.83 -5.24 39.35
CA ASP A 305 -13.56 -4.22 40.37
C ASP A 305 -14.65 -3.13 40.43
N THR A 306 -15.75 -3.29 39.69
CA THR A 306 -16.88 -2.35 39.51
C THR A 306 -16.53 -0.99 38.88
N VAL A 307 -15.25 -0.68 38.69
CA VAL A 307 -14.76 0.60 38.15
C VAL A 307 -14.26 0.41 36.71
N ASN A 308 -13.37 -0.54 36.50
CA ASN A 308 -12.80 -0.95 35.21
C ASN A 308 -13.52 -2.17 34.62
N GLY A 309 -14.36 -2.85 35.42
CA GLY A 309 -15.19 -3.99 35.01
C GLY A 309 -14.41 -5.30 35.00
N ASP A 310 -14.85 -6.24 34.16
CA ASP A 310 -14.17 -7.54 34.04
C ASP A 310 -12.82 -7.39 33.33
N PRO A 311 -11.72 -7.91 33.92
CA PRO A 311 -10.45 -8.00 33.22
C PRO A 311 -10.60 -8.81 31.92
N ARG A 312 -10.06 -8.27 30.82
CA ARG A 312 -10.05 -8.97 29.54
C ARG A 312 -8.89 -9.96 29.53
N ALA A 313 -9.21 -11.26 29.50
CA ALA A 313 -8.22 -12.32 29.36
C ALA A 313 -8.23 -12.92 27.95
N SER A 314 -7.05 -13.34 27.49
CA SER A 314 -6.82 -14.00 26.22
C SER A 314 -5.56 -14.85 26.34
N SER A 315 -5.27 -15.69 25.34
CA SER A 315 -4.03 -16.47 25.28
C SER A 315 -2.77 -15.62 25.01
N GLU A 316 -2.94 -14.33 24.76
CA GLU A 316 -1.87 -13.37 24.44
C GLU A 316 -2.18 -12.03 25.12
N THR A 317 -1.14 -11.36 25.64
CA THR A 317 -1.23 -9.98 26.15
C THR A 317 -0.96 -8.99 25.02
N ARG A 318 -1.94 -8.13 24.71
CA ARG A 318 -1.83 -7.15 23.61
C ARG A 318 -2.48 -5.80 23.95
N PRO A 319 -1.93 -4.67 23.46
CA PRO A 319 -2.66 -3.41 23.39
C PRO A 319 -3.94 -3.56 22.54
N LYS A 320 -4.90 -2.65 22.72
CA LYS A 320 -5.99 -2.50 21.75
C LYS A 320 -5.38 -2.20 20.37
N ASN A 321 -5.75 -2.96 19.35
CA ASN A 321 -5.18 -2.84 18.02
C ASN A 321 -6.26 -3.02 16.93
N ILE A 322 -5.89 -2.66 15.70
CA ILE A 322 -6.64 -2.94 14.48
C ILE A 322 -5.75 -3.75 13.55
N SER A 323 -6.30 -4.78 12.91
CA SER A 323 -5.58 -5.60 11.96
C SER A 323 -5.54 -4.94 10.57
N VAL A 324 -4.37 -4.96 9.96
CA VAL A 324 -4.09 -4.49 8.60
C VAL A 324 -3.16 -5.49 7.94
N TYR A 325 -3.11 -5.51 6.61
CA TYR A 325 -2.00 -6.16 5.92
C TYR A 325 -0.75 -5.30 6.06
N PHE A 326 0.41 -5.92 6.23
CA PHE A 326 1.67 -5.24 5.95
C PHE A 326 2.07 -5.57 4.52
N ILE A 327 2.39 -4.54 3.75
CA ILE A 327 2.83 -4.67 2.36
C ILE A 327 4.22 -4.05 2.18
N ILE A 328 5.06 -4.65 1.35
CA ILE A 328 6.43 -4.24 1.08
C ILE A 328 6.61 -3.90 -0.41
N LYS A 329 7.20 -2.73 -0.69
CA LYS A 329 7.49 -2.27 -2.05
C LYS A 329 8.56 -3.15 -2.71
N TYR A 330 8.36 -3.53 -3.97
CA TYR A 330 9.36 -4.21 -4.80
C TYR A 330 9.70 -3.48 -6.09
#